data_AF-R4SN49-F1
#
_entry.id   AF-R4SN49-F1
#
_cell.length_a   1.000
_cell.length_b   1.000
_cell.length_c   1.000
_cell.angle_alpha   90.00
_cell.angle_beta   90.00
_cell.angle_gamma   90.00
#
_symmetry.space_group_name_H-M   'P 1'
#
loop_
_entity.id
_entity.type
_entity.pdbx_description
1 polymer ?
#
loop_
_entity_poly.entity_id
_entity_poly.type
_entity_poly.pdbx_seq_one_letter_code
_entity_poly.pdbx_strand_id
1 'polypeptide(L)'
;MRLNRAFLGRAVRFMIAQGIRQFLDLGAGIPTVGNVHEIAQREAPDARVVYVDKEAVAVAHGELMLAGDDRSAVLHADVRDVAGVLGSSEVRRLIDFSEPVGLLCMLLLHWIPDEDDPAGLVRAYQEPLAPGSLLAFTHISADAHQESFAVASDQMAARRGEVPHTRSHDEVLGLLGDLTLVEPGLVGCGSWRPAGPTDIAEDPAWNELIYAGVARKS
;
A
#
# COMPACT_ATOMS: atom_id res chain seq x y z
N MET A 1 -2.37 10.00 -8.99
CA MET A 1 -2.53 8.55 -9.31
C MET A 1 -1.34 7.96 -10.06
N ARG A 2 -0.89 8.52 -11.20
CA ARG A 2 0.25 7.98 -11.99
C ARG A 2 1.52 7.77 -11.17
N LEU A 3 1.95 8.77 -10.39
CA LEU A 3 3.15 8.69 -9.55
C LEU A 3 3.06 7.57 -8.50
N ASN A 4 1.91 7.44 -7.83
CA ASN A 4 1.65 6.37 -6.86
C ASN A 4 1.73 4.97 -7.50
N ARG A 5 1.20 4.81 -8.72
CA ARG A 5 1.31 3.53 -9.45
C ARG A 5 2.72 3.23 -9.93
N ALA A 6 3.48 4.25 -10.36
CA ALA A 6 4.90 4.07 -10.67
C ALA A 6 5.69 3.63 -9.43
N PHE A 7 5.46 4.28 -8.28
CA PHE A 7 6.04 3.89 -6.99
C PHE A 7 5.69 2.45 -6.60
N LEU A 8 4.40 2.05 -6.67
CA LEU A 8 3.98 0.66 -6.40
C LEU A 8 4.84 -0.34 -7.17
N GLY A 9 5.00 -0.13 -8.48
CA GLY A 9 5.80 -1.02 -9.30
C GLY A 9 7.28 -1.05 -8.91
N ARG A 10 7.85 0.06 -8.44
CA ARG A 10 9.24 0.09 -7.95
C ARG A 10 9.38 -0.58 -6.59
N ALA A 11 8.44 -0.35 -5.68
CA ALA A 11 8.40 -0.95 -4.36
C ALA A 11 8.26 -2.48 -4.44
N VAL A 12 7.34 -3.01 -5.26
CA VAL A 12 7.16 -4.46 -5.45
C VAL A 12 8.42 -5.09 -6.02
N ARG A 13 9.02 -4.51 -7.07
CA ARG A 13 10.29 -5.03 -7.64
C ARG A 13 11.42 -4.99 -6.61
N PHE A 14 11.51 -3.91 -5.82
CA PHE A 14 12.47 -3.83 -4.74
C PHE A 14 12.25 -4.95 -3.71
N MET A 15 11.02 -5.15 -3.25
CA MET A 15 10.68 -6.22 -2.30
C MET A 15 11.03 -7.61 -2.83
N ILE A 16 10.73 -7.91 -4.10
CA ILE A 16 11.14 -9.16 -4.76
C ILE A 16 12.67 -9.32 -4.72
N ALA A 17 13.41 -8.25 -5.05
CA ALA A 17 14.87 -8.25 -5.02
C ALA A 17 15.44 -8.40 -3.59
N GLN A 18 14.65 -8.11 -2.56
CA GLN A 18 14.99 -8.38 -1.15
C GLN A 18 14.58 -9.78 -0.67
N GLY A 19 14.06 -10.63 -1.56
CA GLY A 19 13.69 -12.01 -1.25
C GLY A 19 12.23 -12.22 -0.88
N ILE A 20 11.39 -11.17 -0.89
CA ILE A 20 9.94 -11.34 -0.65
C ILE A 20 9.33 -12.17 -1.78
N ARG A 21 8.47 -13.13 -1.43
CA ARG A 21 7.71 -13.98 -2.38
C ARG A 21 6.21 -14.01 -2.13
N GLN A 22 5.73 -13.30 -1.12
CA GLN A 22 4.33 -13.29 -0.73
C GLN A 22 3.92 -11.89 -0.32
N PHE A 23 2.78 -11.45 -0.80
CA PHE A 23 2.30 -10.08 -0.65
C PHE A 23 0.89 -10.05 -0.08
N LEU A 24 0.66 -9.11 0.84
CA LEU A 24 -0.65 -8.75 1.33
C LEU A 24 -0.89 -7.28 0.97
N ASP A 25 -1.81 -7.03 0.05
CA ASP A 25 -2.14 -5.69 -0.46
C ASP A 25 -3.43 -5.19 0.19
N LEU A 26 -3.28 -4.29 1.15
CA LEU A 26 -4.37 -3.73 1.95
C LEU A 26 -4.92 -2.48 1.26
N GLY A 27 -6.22 -2.49 0.96
CA GLY A 27 -6.87 -1.41 0.22
C GLY A 27 -6.48 -1.39 -1.24
N ALA A 28 -6.50 -2.56 -1.89
CA ALA A 28 -6.04 -2.75 -3.27
C ALA A 28 -6.72 -1.81 -4.28
N GLY A 29 -7.99 -1.47 -4.03
CA GLY A 29 -8.84 -0.69 -4.89
C GLY A 29 -9.21 -1.42 -6.18
N ILE A 30 -9.79 -0.67 -7.11
CA ILE A 30 -10.16 -1.21 -8.42
C ILE A 30 -8.87 -1.53 -9.21
N PRO A 31 -8.78 -2.73 -9.83
CA PRO A 31 -7.68 -3.12 -10.70
C PRO A 31 -7.33 -2.07 -11.76
N THR A 32 -6.03 -1.94 -12.04
CA THR A 32 -5.49 -1.03 -13.06
C THR A 32 -4.41 -1.72 -13.88
N VAL A 33 -3.76 -1.05 -14.84
CA VAL A 33 -2.60 -1.64 -15.52
C VAL A 33 -1.43 -1.76 -14.53
N GLY A 34 -0.82 -2.94 -14.41
CA GLY A 34 0.33 -3.18 -13.55
C GLY A 34 -0.07 -3.45 -12.10
N ASN A 35 -0.91 -4.46 -11.89
CA ASN A 35 -1.31 -4.94 -10.58
C ASN A 35 -0.14 -5.67 -9.89
N VAL A 36 -0.19 -5.77 -8.57
CA VAL A 36 0.87 -6.37 -7.75
C VAL A 36 1.28 -7.77 -8.23
N HIS A 37 0.33 -8.67 -8.47
CA HIS A 37 0.60 -10.03 -8.94
C HIS A 37 1.27 -10.04 -10.32
N GLU A 38 0.82 -9.22 -11.27
CA GLU A 38 1.44 -9.12 -12.61
C GLU A 38 2.91 -8.68 -12.52
N ILE A 39 3.20 -7.72 -11.63
CA ILE A 39 4.57 -7.23 -11.41
C ILE A 39 5.40 -8.29 -10.69
N ALA A 40 4.88 -8.85 -9.59
CA ALA A 40 5.59 -9.81 -8.76
C ALA A 40 5.89 -11.10 -9.52
N GLN A 41 4.88 -11.69 -10.17
CA GLN A 41 4.99 -12.97 -10.87
C GLN A 41 5.83 -12.88 -12.14
N ARG A 42 5.94 -11.71 -12.78
CA ARG A 42 6.89 -11.51 -13.88
C ARG A 42 8.34 -11.66 -13.44
N GLU A 43 8.67 -11.20 -12.23
CA GLU A 43 10.04 -11.26 -11.70
C GLU A 43 10.29 -12.57 -10.91
N ALA A 44 9.26 -13.11 -10.26
CA ALA A 44 9.28 -14.34 -9.47
C ALA A 44 7.97 -15.12 -9.68
N PRO A 45 7.92 -16.08 -10.63
CA PRO A 45 6.68 -16.77 -11.04
C PRO A 45 5.95 -17.55 -9.93
N ASP A 46 6.63 -17.81 -8.81
CA ASP A 46 6.12 -18.45 -7.60
C ASP A 46 5.53 -17.45 -6.59
N ALA A 47 5.57 -16.14 -6.88
CA ALA A 47 5.07 -15.11 -5.99
C ALA A 47 3.55 -15.22 -5.77
N ARG A 48 3.13 -15.07 -4.50
CA ARG A 48 1.75 -15.16 -4.06
C ARG A 48 1.22 -13.81 -3.61
N VAL A 49 -0.03 -13.49 -3.91
CA VAL A 49 -0.61 -12.18 -3.59
C VAL A 49 -2.03 -12.32 -3.05
N VAL A 50 -2.31 -11.70 -1.91
CA VAL A 50 -3.68 -11.54 -1.42
C VAL A 50 -4.02 -10.06 -1.44
N TYR A 51 -5.08 -9.72 -2.15
CA TYR A 51 -5.67 -8.39 -2.18
C TYR A 51 -6.79 -8.30 -1.15
N VAL A 52 -6.86 -7.22 -0.40
CA VAL A 52 -7.92 -6.96 0.58
C VAL A 52 -8.58 -5.63 0.25
N ASP A 53 -9.91 -5.61 0.16
CA ASP A 53 -10.66 -4.38 -0.01
C ASP A 53 -12.05 -4.47 0.64
N LYS A 54 -12.56 -3.35 1.16
CA LYS A 54 -13.90 -3.26 1.77
C LYS A 54 -15.00 -3.00 0.75
N GLU A 55 -14.64 -2.47 -0.42
CA GLU A 55 -15.58 -2.06 -1.46
C GLU A 55 -15.93 -3.25 -2.36
N ALA A 56 -17.19 -3.69 -2.33
CA ALA A 56 -17.67 -4.83 -3.12
C ALA A 56 -17.37 -4.70 -4.62
N VAL A 57 -17.37 -3.47 -5.16
CA VAL A 57 -17.03 -3.22 -6.56
C VAL A 57 -15.56 -3.52 -6.85
N ALA A 58 -14.63 -3.17 -5.94
CA ALA A 58 -13.21 -3.47 -6.11
C ALA A 58 -12.97 -4.98 -6.06
N VAL A 59 -13.62 -5.66 -5.10
CA VAL A 59 -13.56 -7.12 -4.96
C VAL A 59 -14.04 -7.83 -6.22
N ALA A 60 -15.23 -7.50 -6.73
CA ALA A 60 -15.79 -8.15 -7.92
C ALA A 60 -14.89 -7.98 -9.16
N HIS A 61 -14.25 -6.81 -9.33
CA HIS A 61 -13.27 -6.62 -10.40
C HIS A 61 -11.98 -7.41 -10.16
N GLY A 62 -11.55 -7.53 -8.91
CA GLY A 62 -10.42 -8.37 -8.50
C GLY A 62 -10.66 -9.85 -8.82
N GLU A 63 -11.85 -10.38 -8.53
CA GLU A 63 -12.21 -11.77 -8.85
C GLU A 63 -12.13 -12.05 -10.35
N LEU A 64 -12.64 -11.13 -11.18
CA LEU A 64 -12.56 -11.23 -12.63
C LEU A 64 -11.11 -11.15 -13.14
N MET A 65 -10.30 -10.25 -12.57
CA MET A 65 -8.89 -10.09 -12.91
C MET A 65 -8.08 -11.36 -12.59
N LEU A 66 -8.39 -12.03 -11.48
CA LEU A 66 -7.64 -13.18 -10.97
C LEU A 66 -8.17 -14.53 -11.48
N ALA A 67 -9.14 -14.52 -12.40
CA ALA A 67 -9.71 -15.74 -12.94
C ALA A 67 -8.62 -16.61 -13.61
N GLY A 68 -8.32 -17.76 -13.01
CA GLY A 68 -7.31 -18.70 -13.48
C GLY A 68 -5.92 -18.54 -12.86
N ASP A 69 -5.72 -17.60 -11.94
CA ASP A 69 -4.49 -17.48 -11.12
C ASP A 69 -4.70 -18.16 -9.76
N ASP A 70 -4.00 -19.26 -9.50
CA ASP A 70 -4.06 -19.99 -8.24
C ASP A 70 -3.15 -19.42 -7.14
N ARG A 71 -2.23 -18.51 -7.51
CA ARG A 71 -1.28 -17.83 -6.61
C ARG A 71 -1.77 -16.49 -6.12
N SER A 72 -2.91 -16.03 -6.62
CA SER A 72 -3.53 -14.79 -6.17
C SER A 72 -4.93 -15.03 -5.62
N ALA A 73 -5.36 -14.17 -4.72
CA ALA A 73 -6.73 -14.13 -4.23
C ALA A 73 -7.15 -12.70 -3.90
N VAL A 74 -8.46 -12.46 -3.88
CA VAL A 74 -9.05 -11.24 -3.35
C VAL A 74 -9.97 -11.58 -2.19
N LEU A 75 -9.89 -10.78 -1.13
CA LEU A 75 -10.67 -10.89 0.09
C LEU A 75 -11.54 -9.64 0.24
N HIS A 76 -12.84 -9.83 0.39
CA HIS A 76 -13.77 -8.78 0.78
C HIS A 76 -13.74 -8.60 2.31
N ALA A 77 -12.99 -7.63 2.79
CA ALA A 77 -12.89 -7.34 4.23
C ALA A 77 -12.51 -5.89 4.49
N ASP A 78 -12.94 -5.38 5.65
CA ASP A 78 -12.38 -4.14 6.20
C ASP A 78 -11.01 -4.44 6.81
N VAL A 79 -9.99 -3.67 6.43
CA VAL A 79 -8.63 -3.82 6.95
C VAL A 79 -8.54 -3.57 8.45
N ARG A 80 -9.52 -2.87 9.05
CA ARG A 80 -9.57 -2.68 10.51
C ARG A 80 -9.91 -3.97 11.26
N ASP A 81 -10.51 -4.96 10.59
CA ASP A 81 -10.66 -6.31 11.15
C ASP A 81 -9.39 -7.14 10.88
N VAL A 82 -8.30 -6.78 11.57
CA VAL A 82 -6.98 -7.41 11.42
C VAL A 82 -7.06 -8.92 11.64
N ALA A 83 -7.81 -9.36 12.66
CA ALA A 83 -7.95 -10.77 12.98
C ALA A 83 -8.73 -11.53 11.90
N GLY A 84 -9.80 -10.94 11.37
CA GLY A 84 -10.56 -11.51 10.26
C GLY A 84 -9.75 -11.60 8.97
N VAL A 85 -8.98 -10.55 8.64
CA VAL A 85 -8.11 -10.53 7.46
C VAL A 85 -7.00 -11.57 7.58
N LEU A 86 -6.20 -11.53 8.64
CA LEU A 86 -5.08 -12.45 8.82
C LEU A 86 -5.53 -13.91 9.01
N GLY A 87 -6.74 -14.10 9.54
CA GLY A 87 -7.34 -15.41 9.79
C GLY A 87 -8.09 -16.01 8.60
N SER A 88 -8.28 -15.27 7.50
CA SER A 88 -9.12 -15.66 6.37
C SER A 88 -8.58 -16.89 5.62
N SER A 89 -9.46 -17.57 4.87
CA SER A 89 -9.10 -18.70 4.03
C SER A 89 -8.08 -18.34 2.94
N GLU A 90 -8.24 -17.18 2.33
CA GLU A 90 -7.41 -16.66 1.25
C GLU A 90 -6.00 -16.39 1.75
N VAL A 91 -5.90 -15.68 2.89
CA VAL A 91 -4.62 -15.37 3.53
C VAL A 91 -3.94 -16.64 4.01
N ARG A 92 -4.63 -17.51 4.75
CA ARG A 92 -4.04 -18.76 5.27
C ARG A 92 -3.60 -19.74 4.18
N ARG A 93 -4.23 -19.69 3.01
CA ARG A 93 -3.87 -20.53 1.87
C ARG A 93 -2.61 -20.04 1.16
N LEU A 94 -2.40 -18.73 1.08
CA LEU A 94 -1.37 -18.12 0.23
C LEU A 94 -0.21 -17.49 0.99
N ILE A 95 -0.37 -17.15 2.27
CA ILE A 95 0.64 -16.44 3.06
C ILE A 95 1.14 -17.34 4.19
N ASP A 96 2.43 -17.63 4.20
CA ASP A 96 3.11 -18.31 5.29
C ASP A 96 3.80 -17.27 6.18
N PHE A 97 3.19 -16.90 7.30
CA PHE A 97 3.73 -15.87 8.20
C PHE A 97 5.07 -16.23 8.87
N SER A 98 5.55 -17.48 8.73
CA SER A 98 6.91 -17.85 9.16
C SER A 98 7.99 -17.38 8.17
N GLU A 99 7.59 -16.99 6.95
CA GLU A 99 8.46 -16.42 5.92
C GLU A 99 8.21 -14.90 5.75
N PRO A 100 9.19 -14.13 5.26
CA PRO A 100 9.03 -12.69 5.02
C PRO A 100 7.87 -12.34 4.08
N VAL A 101 7.04 -11.37 4.48
CA VAL A 101 5.88 -10.86 3.73
C VAL A 101 6.12 -9.43 3.25
N GLY A 102 5.68 -9.13 2.03
CA GLY A 102 5.55 -7.75 1.53
C GLY A 102 4.15 -7.22 1.83
N LEU A 103 4.04 -6.37 2.85
CA LEU A 103 2.79 -5.66 3.16
C LEU A 103 2.72 -4.39 2.32
N LEU A 104 1.59 -4.14 1.67
CA LEU A 104 1.35 -2.94 0.87
C LEU A 104 0.16 -2.16 1.46
N CYS A 105 0.37 -0.88 1.75
CA CYS A 105 -0.65 0.05 2.26
C CYS A 105 -0.68 1.30 1.38
N MET A 106 -1.25 1.16 0.18
CA MET A 106 -1.12 2.16 -0.88
C MET A 106 -2.35 3.05 -0.93
N LEU A 107 -2.19 4.33 -0.57
CA LEU A 107 -3.30 5.27 -0.43
C LEU A 107 -4.43 4.77 0.49
N LEU A 108 -4.04 4.11 1.59
CA LEU A 108 -4.95 3.50 2.55
C LEU A 108 -5.06 4.30 3.85
N LEU A 109 -3.93 4.57 4.52
CA LEU A 109 -3.92 5.00 5.93
C LEU A 109 -4.55 6.38 6.18
N HIS A 110 -4.68 7.22 5.15
CA HIS A 110 -5.41 8.48 5.24
C HIS A 110 -6.94 8.30 5.29
N TRP A 111 -7.47 7.10 5.08
CA TRP A 111 -8.89 6.78 5.30
C TRP A 111 -9.17 6.30 6.72
N ILE A 112 -8.13 6.15 7.55
CA ILE A 112 -8.25 5.71 8.94
C ILE A 112 -8.17 6.96 9.84
N PRO A 113 -9.24 7.30 10.57
CA PRO A 113 -9.24 8.39 11.52
C PRO A 113 -8.25 8.17 12.65
N ASP A 114 -7.81 9.24 13.31
CA ASP A 114 -6.85 9.12 14.41
C ASP A 114 -7.44 8.40 15.63
N GLU A 115 -8.76 8.49 15.86
CA GLU A 115 -9.45 7.74 16.91
C GLU A 115 -9.44 6.21 16.69
N ASP A 116 -9.23 5.76 15.45
CA ASP A 116 -9.13 4.35 15.08
C ASP A 116 -7.68 3.82 15.17
N ASP A 117 -6.74 4.60 15.73
CA ASP A 117 -5.33 4.26 15.97
C ASP A 117 -4.62 3.69 14.71
N PRO A 118 -4.36 4.51 13.67
CA PRO A 118 -3.73 4.05 12.42
C PRO A 118 -2.32 3.48 12.63
N ALA A 119 -1.57 3.99 13.61
CA ALA A 119 -0.26 3.44 13.97
C ALA A 119 -0.40 2.05 14.62
N GLY A 120 -1.37 1.88 15.51
CA GLY A 120 -1.76 0.59 16.08
C GLY A 120 -2.20 -0.41 15.02
N LEU A 121 -2.96 0.02 14.01
CA LEU A 121 -3.36 -0.80 12.87
C LEU A 121 -2.15 -1.31 12.08
N VAL A 122 -1.22 -0.42 11.72
CA VAL A 122 0.03 -0.81 11.04
C VAL A 122 0.81 -1.81 11.89
N ARG A 123 0.97 -1.55 13.18
CA ARG A 123 1.65 -2.44 14.11
C ARG A 123 0.98 -3.81 14.21
N ALA A 124 -0.35 -3.87 14.28
CA ALA A 124 -1.09 -5.13 14.38
C ALA A 124 -0.91 -6.03 13.14
N TYR A 125 -0.84 -5.44 11.95
CA TYR A 125 -0.49 -6.18 10.74
C TYR A 125 0.99 -6.60 10.68
N GLN A 126 1.89 -5.79 11.25
CA GLN A 126 3.32 -6.09 11.28
C GLN A 126 3.67 -7.17 12.30
N GLU A 127 3.03 -7.20 13.46
CA GLU A 127 3.34 -8.07 14.59
C GLU A 127 3.53 -9.55 14.22
N PRO A 128 2.64 -10.21 13.44
CA PRO A 128 2.77 -11.62 13.09
C PRO A 128 3.77 -11.90 11.95
N LEU A 129 4.28 -10.89 11.25
CA LEU A 129 5.16 -11.11 10.10
C LEU A 129 6.57 -11.55 10.52
N ALA A 130 7.23 -12.42 9.76
CA ALA A 130 8.62 -12.79 10.04
C ALA A 130 9.59 -11.59 9.93
N PRO A 131 10.72 -11.57 10.68
CA PRO A 131 11.83 -10.65 10.44
C PRO A 131 12.26 -10.63 8.97
N GLY A 132 12.61 -9.45 8.46
CA GLY A 132 12.93 -9.26 7.04
C GLY A 132 11.71 -8.96 6.16
N SER A 133 10.50 -9.03 6.69
CA SER A 133 9.29 -8.50 6.05
C SER A 133 9.42 -7.01 5.75
N LEU A 134 8.71 -6.56 4.73
CA LEU A 134 8.76 -5.17 4.24
C LEU A 134 7.35 -4.59 4.19
N LEU A 135 7.22 -3.32 4.56
CA LEU A 135 6.03 -2.50 4.36
C LEU A 135 6.32 -1.47 3.29
N ALA A 136 5.55 -1.43 2.19
CA ALA A 136 5.50 -0.26 1.31
C ALA A 136 4.19 0.47 1.53
N PHE A 137 4.25 1.78 1.60
CA PHE A 137 3.07 2.58 1.88
C PHE A 137 3.11 3.91 1.15
N THR A 138 1.93 4.50 0.97
CA THR A 138 1.79 5.89 0.55
C THR A 138 0.74 6.62 1.36
N HIS A 139 0.98 7.91 1.59
CA HIS A 139 0.12 8.77 2.38
C HIS A 139 -0.03 10.13 1.73
N ILE A 140 -1.23 10.70 1.77
CA ILE A 140 -1.47 12.06 1.28
C ILE A 140 -0.89 13.04 2.31
N SER A 141 -0.05 13.96 1.84
CA SER A 141 0.62 14.93 2.70
C SER A 141 -0.29 16.11 3.04
N ALA A 142 -0.17 16.63 4.27
CA ALA A 142 -0.71 17.94 4.67
C ALA A 142 0.21 19.11 4.25
N ASP A 143 1.46 18.82 3.89
CA ASP A 143 2.52 19.80 3.65
C ASP A 143 2.47 20.38 2.22
N ALA A 144 1.75 19.73 1.30
CA ALA A 144 1.60 20.16 -0.08
C ALA A 144 0.29 20.96 -0.32
N HIS A 145 0.41 22.17 -0.85
CA HIS A 145 -0.65 23.00 -1.47
C HIS A 145 -2.08 22.84 -0.91
N GLN A 146 -2.29 23.35 0.31
CA GLN A 146 -3.55 23.27 1.06
C GLN A 146 -4.81 23.67 0.27
N GLU A 147 -4.74 24.69 -0.62
CA GLU A 147 -5.90 25.15 -1.39
C GLU A 147 -6.35 24.15 -2.48
N SER A 148 -5.41 23.55 -3.21
CA SER A 148 -5.75 22.58 -4.27
C SER A 148 -6.19 21.24 -3.68
N PHE A 149 -5.65 20.89 -2.51
CA PHE A 149 -6.05 19.71 -1.78
C PHE A 149 -7.46 19.86 -1.18
N ALA A 150 -7.82 21.02 -0.61
CA ALA A 150 -9.14 21.25 -0.03
C ALA A 150 -10.26 21.03 -1.07
N VAL A 151 -10.11 21.58 -2.27
CA VAL A 151 -11.10 21.39 -3.36
C VAL A 151 -11.18 19.92 -3.79
N ALA A 152 -10.04 19.23 -3.90
CA ALA A 152 -10.01 17.80 -4.25
C ALA A 152 -10.61 16.92 -3.14
N SER A 153 -10.38 17.29 -1.88
CA SER A 153 -10.91 16.64 -0.69
C SER A 153 -12.43 16.78 -0.63
N ASP A 154 -12.97 17.97 -0.85
CA ASP A 154 -14.42 18.21 -0.90
C ASP A 154 -15.09 17.41 -2.02
N GLN A 155 -14.47 17.33 -3.19
CA GLN A 155 -14.96 16.52 -4.30
C GLN A 155 -14.90 15.02 -4.00
N MET A 156 -13.89 14.57 -3.26
CA MET A 156 -13.73 13.18 -2.85
C MET A 156 -14.75 12.81 -1.77
N ALA A 157 -14.96 13.68 -0.78
CA ALA A 157 -15.97 13.56 0.26
C ALA A 157 -17.38 13.49 -0.33
N ALA A 158 -17.68 14.35 -1.32
CA ALA A 158 -18.97 14.30 -2.03
C ALA A 158 -19.20 12.97 -2.78
N ARG A 159 -18.13 12.26 -3.19
CA ARG A 159 -18.22 11.00 -3.93
C ARG A 159 -18.19 9.75 -3.04
N ARG A 160 -17.40 9.77 -1.97
CA ARG A 160 -17.15 8.61 -1.10
C ARG A 160 -17.84 8.70 0.26
N GLY A 161 -18.33 9.88 0.65
CA GLY A 161 -18.86 10.13 1.99
C GLY A 161 -17.78 10.22 3.09
N GLU A 162 -16.50 10.14 2.72
CA GLU A 162 -15.35 10.13 3.64
C GLU A 162 -14.34 11.20 3.21
N VAL A 163 -13.74 11.89 4.19
CA VAL A 163 -12.68 12.89 3.97
C VAL A 163 -11.34 12.23 4.31
N PRO A 164 -10.32 12.31 3.43
CA PRO A 164 -8.99 11.81 3.77
C PRO A 164 -8.36 12.63 4.91
N HIS A 165 -7.84 11.94 5.91
CA HIS A 165 -6.99 12.48 6.97
C HIS A 165 -5.58 12.70 6.43
N THR A 166 -5.27 13.95 6.10
CA THR A 166 -3.90 14.35 5.74
C THR A 166 -3.03 14.43 6.97
N ARG A 167 -1.76 14.04 6.81
CA ARG A 167 -0.75 14.07 7.88
C ARG A 167 0.51 14.74 7.35
N SER A 168 1.19 15.49 8.21
CA SER A 168 2.53 16.03 7.95
C SER A 168 3.55 14.90 7.82
N HIS A 169 4.74 15.23 7.32
CA HIS A 169 5.85 14.28 7.20
C HIS A 169 6.14 13.54 8.51
N ASP A 170 6.28 14.25 9.63
CA ASP A 170 6.58 13.67 10.94
C ASP A 170 5.45 12.78 11.47
N GLU A 171 4.20 13.16 11.24
CA GLU A 171 3.04 12.34 11.62
C GLU A 171 2.98 11.04 10.82
N VAL A 172 3.30 11.09 9.52
CA VAL A 172 3.37 9.89 8.67
C VAL A 172 4.53 8.98 9.12
N LEU A 173 5.67 9.54 9.50
CA LEU A 173 6.76 8.76 10.11
C LEU A 173 6.30 8.08 11.40
N GLY A 174 5.53 8.78 12.23
CA GLY A 174 4.95 8.25 13.47
C GLY A 174 4.09 7.00 13.29
N LEU A 175 3.43 6.84 12.12
CA LEU A 175 2.62 5.65 11.81
C LEU A 175 3.45 4.37 11.70
N LEU A 176 4.76 4.48 11.45
CA LEU A 176 5.64 3.33 11.20
C LEU A 176 6.22 2.72 12.47
N GLY A 177 6.10 3.41 13.61
CA GLY A 177 6.67 2.96 14.88
C GLY A 177 8.14 2.60 14.77
N ASP A 178 8.50 1.38 15.17
CA ASP A 178 9.88 0.89 15.22
C ASP A 178 10.41 0.33 13.88
N LEU A 179 9.63 0.41 12.80
CA LEU A 179 10.09 -0.06 11.49
C LEU A 179 11.26 0.80 10.99
N THR A 180 12.28 0.13 10.44
CA THR A 180 13.45 0.82 9.89
C THR A 180 13.18 1.23 8.44
N LEU A 181 13.14 2.52 8.16
CA LEU A 181 12.97 3.03 6.80
C LEU A 181 14.13 2.61 5.90
N VAL A 182 13.79 2.18 4.69
CA VAL A 182 14.74 1.91 3.61
C VAL A 182 15.04 3.22 2.89
N GLU A 183 16.32 3.50 2.67
CA GLU A 183 16.78 4.65 1.87
C GLU A 183 16.01 4.78 0.54
N PRO A 184 15.53 5.98 0.16
CA PRO A 184 15.83 7.30 0.74
C PRO A 184 14.95 7.74 1.93
N GLY A 185 14.25 6.82 2.58
CA GLY A 185 13.29 7.14 3.64
C GLY A 185 11.91 7.53 3.12
N LEU A 186 11.25 8.45 3.82
CA LEU A 186 9.93 8.98 3.46
C LEU A 186 10.10 10.19 2.53
N VAL A 187 9.74 10.01 1.26
CA VAL A 187 9.86 11.04 0.20
C VAL A 187 8.62 11.05 -0.68
N GLY A 188 8.52 11.99 -1.61
CA GLY A 188 7.48 11.97 -2.64
C GLY A 188 7.46 10.69 -3.49
N CYS A 189 6.29 10.25 -3.95
CA CYS A 189 6.12 9.07 -4.81
C CYS A 189 7.13 9.01 -5.97
N GLY A 190 7.36 10.12 -6.67
CA GLY A 190 8.29 10.16 -7.81
C GLY A 190 9.76 10.06 -7.41
N SER A 191 10.09 10.51 -6.20
CA SER A 191 11.46 10.61 -5.69
C SER A 191 11.96 9.32 -5.03
N TRP A 192 11.08 8.37 -4.73
CA TRP A 192 11.49 7.09 -4.15
C TRP A 192 12.12 6.19 -5.21
N ARG A 193 13.46 6.12 -5.23
CA ARG A 193 14.29 5.30 -6.14
C ARG A 193 13.83 5.36 -7.60
N PRO A 194 13.79 6.54 -8.24
CA PRO A 194 13.29 6.70 -9.60
C PRO A 194 14.11 5.88 -10.60
N ALA A 195 13.43 5.29 -11.59
CA ALA A 195 14.08 4.52 -12.66
C ALA A 195 14.34 5.37 -13.93
N GLY A 196 13.73 6.56 -14.02
CA GLY A 196 13.94 7.49 -15.11
C GLY A 196 13.19 8.82 -14.92
N PRO A 197 13.41 9.80 -15.82
CA PRO A 197 12.84 11.14 -15.69
C PRO A 197 11.31 11.17 -15.64
N THR A 198 10.66 10.17 -16.25
CA THR A 198 9.20 10.07 -16.31
C THR A 198 8.53 9.74 -14.98
N ASP A 199 9.31 9.31 -13.98
CA ASP A 199 8.81 8.97 -12.64
C ASP A 199 8.61 10.20 -11.75
N ILE A 200 9.22 11.33 -12.12
CA ILE A 200 9.10 12.60 -11.42
C ILE A 200 8.18 13.50 -12.25
N ALA A 201 7.21 14.15 -11.61
CA ALA A 201 6.38 15.14 -12.30
C ALA A 201 7.20 16.40 -12.59
N GLU A 202 6.97 17.02 -13.76
CA GLU A 202 7.62 18.28 -14.13
C GLU A 202 7.31 19.41 -13.15
N ASP A 203 6.08 19.43 -12.65
CA ASP A 203 5.64 20.36 -11.61
C ASP A 203 5.99 19.77 -10.21
N PRO A 204 6.89 20.42 -9.44
CA PRO A 204 7.32 19.96 -8.13
C PRO A 204 6.18 19.69 -7.14
N ALA A 205 5.09 20.47 -7.23
CA ALA A 205 3.95 20.35 -6.33
C ALA A 205 3.34 18.94 -6.31
N TRP A 206 3.28 18.27 -7.46
CA TRP A 206 2.73 16.92 -7.57
C TRP A 206 3.63 15.85 -6.95
N ASN A 207 4.93 16.13 -6.84
CA ASN A 207 5.87 15.20 -6.23
C ASN A 207 5.74 15.20 -4.71
N GLU A 208 5.28 16.30 -4.10
CA GLU A 208 5.13 16.45 -2.64
C GLU A 208 3.74 16.06 -2.12
N LEU A 209 2.74 15.94 -3.01
CA LEU A 209 1.35 15.63 -2.64
C LEU A 209 1.17 14.29 -1.91
N ILE A 210 1.97 13.28 -2.29
CA ILE A 210 1.84 11.93 -1.77
C ILE A 210 3.22 11.42 -1.37
N TYR A 211 3.40 11.25 -0.07
CA TYR A 211 4.57 10.57 0.47
C TYR A 211 4.52 9.07 0.19
N ALA A 212 5.71 8.51 0.04
CA ALA A 212 5.97 7.12 -0.26
C ALA A 212 7.22 6.66 0.49
N GLY A 213 7.17 5.42 0.98
CA GLY A 213 8.30 4.82 1.67
C GLY A 213 8.21 3.30 1.65
N VAL A 214 9.36 2.68 1.87
CA VAL A 214 9.45 1.25 2.22
C VAL A 214 10.16 1.16 3.56
N ALA A 215 9.61 0.38 4.47
CA ALA A 215 10.18 0.15 5.79
C ALA A 215 10.37 -1.36 6.01
N ARG A 216 11.37 -1.72 6.82
CA ARG A 216 11.74 -3.10 7.14
C ARG A 216 11.37 -3.42 8.58
N LYS A 217 10.76 -4.60 8.76
CA LYS A 217 10.65 -5.25 10.05
C LYS A 217 11.97 -5.95 10.38
N SER A 218 12.57 -5.56 11.50
CA SER A 218 13.80 -6.18 12.02
C SER A 218 13.54 -7.52 12.69
#